data_AF-A0A100HQN8-F1
#
_entry.id   AF-A0A100HQN8-F1
#
_cell.length_a   1.000
_cell.length_b   1.000
_cell.length_c   1.000
_cell.angle_alpha   90.00
_cell.angle_beta   90.00
_cell.angle_gamma   90.00
#
_symmetry.space_group_name_H-M   'P 1'
#
loop_
_entity.id
_entity.type
_entity.pdbx_description
1 polymer ?
#
loop_
_entity_poly.entity_id
_entity_poly.type
_entity_poly.pdbx_seq_one_letter_code
_entity_poly.pdbx_strand_id
1 'polypeptide(L)'
;MATKKDNAALLGEKLGVTINADASNPKADVLQGWADRADTDPEGVKREILTAQVEAALDVELTDATLTVDTLAGILAQASEDQDAARAALQQALDGPPASAAGAGSQGDPDPAPTEPAGETVTVRVNDIIAEYGGTFTDPEQPEGQRVITGDAREVQRTHTVRQGLLTGTLVEA
;
A
#
# COMPACT_ATOMS: atom_id res chain seq x y z
N MET A 1 -24.12 -24.25 20.08
CA MET A 1 -22.79 -23.79 19.61
C MET A 1 -23.05 -22.92 18.39
N ALA A 2 -22.40 -21.75 18.32
CA ALA A 2 -22.50 -20.90 17.13
C ALA A 2 -21.84 -21.63 15.95
N THR A 3 -22.47 -21.58 14.77
CA THR A 3 -21.88 -22.20 13.58
C THR A 3 -20.76 -21.32 13.03
N LYS A 4 -19.94 -21.89 12.14
CA LYS A 4 -18.89 -21.16 11.42
C LYS A 4 -19.43 -19.88 10.75
N LYS A 5 -20.64 -19.96 10.20
CA LYS A 5 -21.31 -18.85 9.52
C LYS A 5 -21.81 -17.79 10.50
N ASP A 6 -22.33 -18.21 11.66
CA ASP A 6 -22.73 -17.28 12.73
C ASP A 6 -21.53 -16.49 13.26
N ASN A 7 -20.40 -17.16 13.51
CA ASN A 7 -19.16 -16.52 13.97
C ASN A 7 -18.59 -15.56 12.92
N ALA A 8 -18.58 -15.96 11.64
CA ALA A 8 -18.12 -15.10 10.55
C ALA A 8 -18.99 -13.84 10.41
N ALA A 9 -20.31 -13.97 10.50
CA ALA A 9 -21.23 -12.84 10.46
C ALA A 9 -21.05 -11.89 11.64
N LEU A 10 -20.91 -12.45 12.86
CA LEU A 10 -20.68 -11.67 14.08
C LEU A 10 -19.35 -10.89 14.02
N LEU A 11 -18.28 -11.53 13.57
CA LEU A 11 -16.98 -10.87 13.38
C LEU A 11 -17.05 -9.79 12.31
N GLY A 12 -17.78 -10.03 11.21
CA GLY A 12 -17.96 -9.04 10.16
C GLY A 12 -18.74 -7.81 10.63
N GLU A 13 -19.81 -8.01 11.40
CA GLU A 13 -20.59 -6.91 11.98
C GLU A 13 -19.76 -6.11 13.01
N LYS A 14 -19.00 -6.80 13.87
CA LYS A 14 -18.21 -6.15 14.93
C LYS A 14 -16.97 -5.42 14.42
N LEU A 15 -16.23 -6.02 13.48
CA LEU A 15 -14.90 -5.57 13.07
C LEU A 15 -14.88 -4.88 11.69
N GLY A 16 -16.01 -4.92 10.98
CA GLY A 16 -16.15 -4.39 9.62
C GLY A 16 -15.30 -5.15 8.61
N VAL A 17 -15.21 -6.48 8.75
CA VAL A 17 -14.42 -7.36 7.87
C VAL A 17 -15.30 -8.36 7.15
N THR A 18 -14.97 -8.66 5.89
CA THR A 18 -15.67 -9.71 5.15
C THR A 18 -14.94 -11.03 5.37
N ILE A 19 -15.63 -12.05 5.86
CA ILE A 19 -15.05 -13.38 6.07
C ILE A 19 -15.83 -14.39 5.22
N ASN A 20 -15.12 -15.12 4.36
CA ASN A 20 -15.72 -16.21 3.60
C ASN A 20 -15.89 -17.44 4.49
N ALA A 21 -17.09 -17.62 5.05
CA ALA A 21 -17.41 -18.77 5.90
C ALA A 21 -17.39 -20.11 5.14
N ASP A 22 -17.57 -20.09 3.82
CA ASP A 22 -17.59 -21.27 2.95
C ASP A 22 -16.19 -21.72 2.52
N ALA A 23 -15.16 -20.89 2.72
CA ALA A 23 -13.77 -21.25 2.43
C ALA A 23 -13.26 -22.34 3.39
N SER A 24 -12.39 -23.24 2.93
CA SER A 24 -11.82 -24.31 3.78
C SER A 24 -11.07 -23.77 5.00
N ASN A 25 -10.43 -22.61 4.85
CA ASN A 25 -9.82 -21.84 5.92
C ASN A 25 -10.42 -20.42 5.94
N PRO A 26 -10.56 -19.80 7.12
CA PRO A 26 -10.23 -20.30 8.45
C PRO A 26 -11.20 -21.41 8.94
N LYS A 27 -10.74 -22.32 9.82
CA LYS A 27 -11.55 -23.40 10.40
C LYS A 27 -12.55 -22.85 11.44
N ALA A 28 -13.58 -23.65 11.76
CA ALA A 28 -14.61 -23.26 12.73
C ALA A 28 -14.04 -22.91 14.13
N ASP A 29 -13.07 -23.68 14.62
CA ASP A 29 -12.40 -23.41 15.91
C ASP A 29 -11.62 -22.08 15.90
N VAL A 30 -10.99 -21.73 14.78
CA VAL A 30 -10.26 -20.46 14.63
C VAL A 30 -11.24 -19.28 14.68
N LEU A 31 -12.35 -19.39 13.95
CA LEU A 31 -13.40 -18.38 13.95
C LEU A 31 -14.05 -18.23 15.32
N GLN A 32 -14.21 -19.32 16.06
CA GLN A 32 -14.71 -19.25 17.43
C GLN A 32 -13.69 -18.54 18.34
N GLY A 33 -12.40 -18.89 18.27
CA GLY A 33 -11.36 -18.24 19.05
C GLY A 33 -11.21 -16.74 18.74
N TRP A 34 -11.49 -16.33 17.50
CA TRP A 34 -11.60 -14.91 17.14
C TRP A 34 -12.86 -14.27 17.70
N ALA A 35 -14.01 -14.93 17.62
CA ALA A 35 -15.26 -14.42 18.18
C ALA A 35 -15.18 -14.21 19.71
N ASP A 36 -14.57 -15.15 20.44
CA ASP A 36 -14.33 -15.03 21.89
C ASP A 36 -13.41 -13.85 22.24
N ARG A 37 -12.43 -13.54 21.39
CA ARG A 37 -11.48 -12.43 21.59
C ARG A 37 -11.95 -11.09 21.01
N ALA A 38 -12.97 -11.08 20.16
CA ALA A 38 -13.39 -9.89 19.43
C ALA A 38 -13.79 -8.73 20.36
N ASP A 39 -14.28 -9.02 21.58
CA ASP A 39 -14.65 -8.01 22.57
C ASP A 39 -13.47 -7.55 23.44
N THR A 40 -12.42 -8.36 23.59
CA THR A 40 -11.24 -8.04 24.42
C THR A 40 -10.04 -7.52 23.63
N ASP A 41 -9.91 -7.93 22.37
CA ASP A 41 -8.82 -7.60 21.46
C ASP A 41 -9.33 -7.49 20.00
N PRO A 42 -10.22 -6.52 19.70
CA PRO A 42 -10.83 -6.38 18.38
C PRO A 42 -9.79 -6.13 17.28
N GLU A 43 -8.75 -5.34 17.57
CA GLU A 43 -7.70 -5.01 16.59
C GLU A 43 -6.78 -6.20 16.30
N GLY A 44 -6.39 -6.98 17.30
CA GLY A 44 -5.60 -8.20 17.08
C GLY A 44 -6.39 -9.24 16.30
N VAL A 45 -7.66 -9.45 16.64
CA VAL A 45 -8.54 -10.35 15.88
C VAL A 45 -8.74 -9.86 14.45
N LYS A 46 -8.99 -8.57 14.24
CA LYS A 46 -9.13 -7.99 12.90
C LYS A 46 -7.88 -8.21 12.04
N ARG A 47 -6.71 -8.02 12.63
CA ARG A 47 -5.42 -8.28 11.98
C ARG A 47 -5.25 -9.75 11.61
N GLU A 48 -5.50 -10.68 12.53
CA GLU A 48 -5.42 -12.12 12.23
C GLU A 48 -6.36 -12.54 11.09
N ILE A 49 -7.58 -11.99 11.07
CA ILE A 49 -8.55 -12.22 9.99
C ILE A 49 -8.01 -11.74 8.65
N LEU A 50 -7.43 -10.53 8.61
CA LEU A 50 -6.88 -9.97 7.38
C LEU A 50 -5.62 -10.72 6.93
N THR A 51 -4.75 -11.12 7.85
CA THR A 51 -3.59 -11.97 7.55
C THR A 51 -4.03 -13.26 6.87
N ALA A 52 -4.98 -14.00 7.47
CA ALA A 52 -5.48 -15.24 6.90
C ALA A 52 -6.10 -15.05 5.50
N GLN A 53 -6.73 -13.90 5.24
CA GLN A 53 -7.24 -13.57 3.91
C GLN A 53 -6.12 -13.27 2.91
N VAL A 54 -5.08 -12.53 3.31
CA VAL A 54 -3.92 -12.26 2.45
C VAL A 54 -3.22 -13.56 2.08
N GLU A 55 -3.00 -14.44 3.07
CA GLU A 55 -2.43 -15.77 2.86
C GLU A 55 -3.24 -16.58 1.84
N ALA A 56 -4.57 -16.59 1.98
CA ALA A 56 -5.46 -17.29 1.06
C ALA A 56 -5.52 -16.65 -0.33
N ALA A 57 -5.49 -15.31 -0.42
CA ALA A 57 -5.58 -14.59 -1.69
C ALA A 57 -4.28 -14.68 -2.50
N LEU A 58 -3.13 -14.67 -1.82
CA LEU A 58 -1.82 -14.67 -2.47
C LEU A 58 -1.13 -16.05 -2.46
N ASP A 59 -1.75 -17.07 -1.86
CA ASP A 59 -1.17 -18.40 -1.67
C ASP A 59 0.24 -18.31 -1.05
N VAL A 60 0.32 -17.65 0.10
CA VAL A 60 1.55 -17.39 0.86
C VAL A 60 1.32 -17.71 2.34
N GLU A 61 2.39 -18.02 3.07
CA GLU A 61 2.34 -18.21 4.52
C GLU A 61 3.01 -17.00 5.19
N LEU A 62 2.24 -16.29 6.02
CA LEU A 62 2.66 -15.11 6.77
C LEU A 62 2.92 -15.49 8.22
N THR A 63 3.87 -16.40 8.41
CA THR A 63 4.35 -16.79 9.73
C THR A 63 5.10 -15.62 10.38
N ASP A 64 4.63 -15.16 11.55
CA ASP A 64 5.27 -14.11 12.38
C ASP A 64 5.26 -12.68 11.79
N ALA A 65 4.50 -12.44 10.72
CA ALA A 65 4.42 -11.12 10.09
C ALA A 65 3.68 -10.11 10.99
N THR A 66 4.39 -9.12 11.54
CA THR A 66 3.80 -8.00 12.32
C THR A 66 3.23 -6.91 11.41
N LEU A 67 2.42 -7.30 10.43
CA LEU A 67 1.79 -6.36 9.50
C LEU A 67 0.64 -5.62 10.20
N THR A 68 0.49 -4.34 9.87
CA THR A 68 -0.63 -3.53 10.37
C THR A 68 -1.93 -3.88 9.64
N VAL A 69 -3.06 -3.64 10.29
CA VAL A 69 -4.41 -3.81 9.69
C VAL A 69 -4.53 -3.04 8.37
N ASP A 70 -3.97 -1.83 8.32
CA ASP A 70 -4.00 -0.97 7.12
C ASP A 70 -3.20 -1.58 5.97
N THR A 71 -1.99 -2.05 6.26
CA THR A 71 -1.13 -2.74 5.28
C THR A 71 -1.81 -3.99 4.70
N LEU A 72 -2.40 -4.82 5.56
CA LEU A 72 -3.09 -6.04 5.13
C LEU A 72 -4.34 -5.72 4.28
N ALA A 73 -5.11 -4.70 4.66
CA ALA A 73 -6.27 -4.26 3.90
C ALA A 73 -5.86 -3.71 2.51
N GLY A 74 -4.79 -2.92 2.45
CA GLY A 74 -4.24 -2.42 1.19
C GLY A 74 -3.77 -3.55 0.26
N ILE A 75 -3.10 -4.57 0.81
CA ILE A 75 -2.67 -5.75 0.05
C ILE A 75 -3.88 -6.53 -0.50
N LEU A 76 -4.95 -6.70 0.29
CA LEU A 76 -6.16 -7.38 -0.19
C LEU A 76 -6.90 -6.60 -1.28
N ALA A 77 -6.99 -5.28 -1.14
CA ALA A 77 -7.55 -4.43 -2.18
C ALA A 77 -6.74 -4.59 -3.49
N GLN A 78 -5.42 -4.51 -3.39
CA GLN A 78 -4.53 -4.68 -4.54
C GLN A 78 -4.60 -6.10 -5.12
N ALA A 79 -4.70 -7.15 -4.29
CA ALA A 79 -4.80 -8.53 -4.75
C ALA A 79 -6.06 -8.80 -5.57
N SER A 80 -7.12 -8.00 -5.34
CA SER A 80 -8.37 -8.07 -6.11
C SER A 80 -8.24 -7.46 -7.51
N GLU A 81 -7.27 -6.56 -7.71
CA GLU A 81 -7.01 -5.87 -8.97
C GLU A 81 -5.82 -6.49 -9.74
N ASP A 82 -4.70 -6.70 -9.04
CA ASP A 82 -3.44 -7.24 -9.55
C ASP A 82 -2.71 -8.06 -8.46
N GLN A 83 -2.75 -9.38 -8.63
CA GLN A 83 -2.21 -10.34 -7.65
C GLN A 83 -0.68 -10.30 -7.57
N ASP A 84 0.00 -9.94 -8.66
CA ASP A 84 1.47 -9.87 -8.73
C ASP A 84 1.98 -8.61 -8.02
N ALA A 85 1.33 -7.47 -8.25
CA ALA A 85 1.57 -6.22 -7.53
C ALA A 85 1.30 -6.36 -6.03
N ALA A 86 0.26 -7.12 -5.65
CA ALA A 86 -0.04 -7.39 -4.24
C ALA A 86 1.04 -8.26 -3.57
N ARG A 87 1.58 -9.27 -4.27
CA ARG A 87 2.74 -10.04 -3.78
C ARG A 87 3.98 -9.17 -3.60
N ALA A 88 4.25 -8.25 -4.53
CA ALA A 88 5.37 -7.31 -4.39
C ALA A 88 5.19 -6.37 -3.19
N ALA A 89 3.98 -5.82 -2.99
CA ALA A 89 3.67 -4.98 -1.84
C ALA A 89 3.79 -5.74 -0.51
N LEU A 90 3.35 -7.00 -0.49
CA LEU A 90 3.51 -7.87 0.67
C LEU A 90 4.99 -8.11 1.00
N GLN A 91 5.82 -8.42 0.00
CA GLN A 91 7.26 -8.59 0.20
C GLN A 91 7.91 -7.32 0.74
N GLN A 92 7.56 -6.14 0.22
CA GLN A 92 8.06 -4.87 0.76
C GLN A 92 7.64 -4.65 2.22
N ALA A 93 6.42 -5.04 2.59
CA ALA A 93 5.94 -4.90 3.94
C ALA A 93 6.62 -5.88 4.92
N LEU A 94 7.03 -7.07 4.44
CA LEU A 94 7.75 -8.09 5.21
C LEU A 94 9.24 -7.81 5.35
N ASP A 95 9.89 -7.28 4.31
CA ASP A 95 11.31 -6.93 4.32
C ASP A 95 11.60 -5.71 5.25
N GLY A 96 10.53 -5.11 5.78
CA GLY A 96 10.59 -3.84 6.48
C GLY A 96 10.69 -2.69 5.49
N PRO A 97 10.40 -1.45 5.91
CA PRO A 97 10.52 -0.32 5.02
C PRO A 97 11.97 -0.28 4.48
N PRO A 98 12.21 0.04 3.19
CA PRO A 98 13.48 0.66 2.86
C PRO A 98 13.63 1.86 3.82
N ALA A 99 14.84 2.16 4.28
CA ALA A 99 15.12 3.17 5.31
C ALA A 99 14.73 4.63 4.97
N SER A 100 13.67 4.86 4.19
CA SER A 100 13.20 6.12 3.64
C SER A 100 11.67 6.25 3.77
N ALA A 101 11.11 6.00 4.96
CA ALA A 101 9.71 6.35 5.25
C ALA A 101 9.52 6.68 6.75
N ALA A 102 10.44 7.47 7.31
CA ALA A 102 10.24 8.13 8.59
C ALA A 102 10.09 9.63 8.33
N GLY A 103 8.85 10.07 8.16
CA GLY A 103 8.50 11.46 7.91
C GLY A 103 7.11 11.81 8.47
N ALA A 104 6.82 11.40 9.70
CA ALA A 104 5.76 12.01 10.48
C ALA A 104 6.31 13.26 11.19
N GLY A 105 5.72 14.43 10.95
CA GLY A 105 6.17 15.69 11.57
C GLY A 105 5.30 16.92 11.31
N SER A 106 4.08 16.91 11.86
CA SER A 106 3.31 18.02 12.46
C SER A 106 3.28 19.46 11.89
N GLN A 107 2.03 19.92 11.71
CA GLN A 107 1.42 21.16 12.25
C GLN A 107 1.53 22.48 11.45
N GLY A 108 0.36 22.93 10.94
CA GLY A 108 0.11 24.34 10.64
C GLY A 108 -1.00 24.60 9.61
N ASP A 109 -2.26 24.63 10.04
CA ASP A 109 -3.29 25.47 9.38
C ASP A 109 -2.86 26.96 9.49
N PRO A 110 -3.10 27.82 8.48
CA PRO A 110 -4.48 28.13 8.07
C PRO A 110 -4.73 28.18 6.56
N ASP A 111 -5.91 27.68 6.15
CA ASP A 111 -6.55 27.94 4.85
C ASP A 111 -6.71 29.45 4.58
N PRO A 112 -6.51 29.93 3.32
CA PRO A 112 -7.67 30.05 2.44
C PRO A 112 -7.46 29.57 0.98
N ALA A 113 -8.45 28.81 0.51
CA ALA A 113 -9.00 28.75 -0.85
C ALA A 113 -8.51 27.65 -1.83
N PRO A 114 -9.44 27.11 -2.65
CA PRO A 114 -9.41 25.73 -3.10
C PRO A 114 -8.73 25.60 -4.46
N THR A 115 -7.66 24.81 -4.52
CA THR A 115 -7.15 24.30 -5.79
C THR A 115 -6.72 22.86 -5.56
N GLU A 116 -7.44 21.95 -6.21
CA GLU A 116 -7.14 20.56 -6.59
C GLU A 116 -5.94 19.88 -5.89
N PRO A 117 -6.11 18.64 -5.35
CA PRO A 117 -5.13 18.01 -4.48
C PRO A 117 -3.75 17.99 -5.13
N ALA A 118 -2.84 18.78 -4.57
CA ALA A 118 -1.46 18.85 -4.99
C ALA A 118 -0.86 17.44 -4.89
N GLY A 119 -0.71 16.79 -6.05
CA GLY A 119 0.11 15.60 -6.18
C GLY A 119 1.50 15.95 -5.68
N GLU A 120 2.00 15.15 -4.74
CA GLU A 120 3.35 15.25 -4.17
C GLU A 120 4.36 15.64 -5.25
N THR A 121 5.03 16.78 -5.11
CA THR A 121 6.09 17.20 -6.03
C THR A 121 7.41 16.58 -5.58
N VAL A 122 8.25 16.21 -6.54
CA VAL A 122 9.56 15.62 -6.31
C VAL A 122 10.59 16.35 -7.18
N THR A 123 11.76 16.63 -6.60
CA THR A 123 12.88 17.19 -7.35
C THR A 123 13.62 16.05 -8.02
N VAL A 124 13.60 16.03 -9.34
CA VAL A 124 14.26 14.99 -10.14
C VAL A 124 15.09 15.62 -11.25
N ARG A 125 16.10 14.89 -11.68
CA ARG A 125 16.86 15.16 -12.90
C ARG A 125 17.07 13.88 -13.69
N VAL A 126 17.35 14.02 -14.98
CA VAL A 126 17.79 12.89 -15.79
C VAL A 126 19.15 12.42 -15.29
N ASN A 127 19.33 11.10 -15.20
CA ASN A 127 20.58 10.49 -14.78
C ASN A 127 21.77 11.08 -15.55
N ASP A 128 22.87 11.40 -14.86
CA ASP A 128 24.04 12.06 -15.46
C ASP A 128 24.57 11.31 -16.71
N ILE A 129 24.47 9.97 -16.74
CA ILE A 129 24.86 9.16 -17.91
C ILE A 129 23.98 9.51 -19.12
N ILE A 130 22.66 9.60 -18.93
CA ILE A 130 21.71 9.87 -20.01
C ILE A 130 21.74 11.34 -20.42
N ALA A 131 21.91 12.23 -19.44
CA ALA A 131 22.07 13.67 -19.65
C ALA A 131 23.35 14.00 -20.44
N GLU A 132 24.46 13.27 -20.21
CA GLU A 132 25.72 13.43 -20.95
C GLU A 132 25.56 13.14 -22.45
N TYR A 133 24.66 12.21 -22.81
CA TYR A 133 24.29 11.92 -24.20
C TYR A 133 23.16 12.83 -24.75
N GLY A 134 22.77 13.88 -24.02
CA GLY A 134 21.69 14.81 -24.41
C GLY A 134 20.29 14.22 -24.31
N GLY A 135 20.13 13.12 -23.55
CA GLY A 135 18.83 12.49 -23.32
C GLY A 135 17.94 13.36 -22.42
N THR A 136 16.64 13.38 -22.75
CA THR A 136 15.62 14.05 -21.96
C THR A 136 14.52 13.07 -21.60
N PHE A 137 13.89 13.29 -20.46
CA PHE A 137 12.75 12.49 -20.02
C PHE A 137 11.48 13.30 -20.20
N THR A 138 10.52 12.76 -20.96
CA THR A 138 9.25 13.44 -21.24
C THR A 138 8.11 12.77 -20.49
N ASP A 139 7.42 13.53 -19.64
CA ASP A 139 6.24 13.10 -18.94
C ASP A 139 5.01 13.89 -19.42
N PRO A 140 4.06 13.26 -20.15
CA PRO A 140 2.84 13.92 -20.63
C PRO A 140 1.87 14.27 -19.51
N GLU A 141 2.00 13.65 -18.33
CA GLU A 141 1.17 13.88 -17.15
C GLU A 141 1.53 15.20 -16.43
N GLN A 142 2.69 15.80 -16.72
CA GLN A 142 3.07 17.10 -16.18
C GLN A 142 2.28 18.25 -16.83
N PRO A 143 2.15 19.38 -16.10
CA PRO A 143 1.65 20.62 -16.68
C PRO A 143 2.52 21.09 -17.86
N GLU A 144 1.87 21.75 -18.83
CA GLU A 144 2.51 22.29 -20.03
C GLU A 144 3.66 23.24 -19.63
N GLY A 145 4.90 22.88 -19.97
CA GLY A 145 6.13 23.58 -19.57
C GLY A 145 7.01 22.83 -18.56
N GLN A 146 6.48 21.78 -17.90
CA GLN A 146 7.21 20.89 -16.99
C GLN A 146 7.31 19.45 -17.50
N ARG A 147 6.70 19.17 -18.67
CA ARG A 147 6.72 17.85 -19.33
C ARG A 147 8.11 17.34 -19.68
N VAL A 148 9.10 18.21 -19.85
CA VAL A 148 10.46 17.81 -20.24
C VAL A 148 11.40 18.04 -19.07
N ILE A 149 12.04 16.95 -18.65
CA ILE A 149 13.04 16.91 -17.59
C ILE A 149 14.40 16.68 -18.26
N THR A 150 15.37 17.52 -17.92
CA THR A 150 16.75 17.50 -18.43
C THR A 150 17.72 17.05 -17.33
N GLY A 151 19.03 17.18 -17.55
CA GLY A 151 20.04 16.88 -16.54
C GLY A 151 20.06 17.83 -15.34
N ASP A 152 19.32 18.94 -15.40
CA ASP A 152 19.19 19.89 -14.30
C ASP A 152 18.11 19.45 -13.32
N ALA A 153 18.37 19.64 -12.02
CA ALA A 153 17.41 19.37 -10.95
C ALA A 153 16.16 20.24 -11.14
N ARG A 154 14.99 19.60 -11.22
CA ARG A 154 13.72 20.28 -11.41
C ARG A 154 12.63 19.65 -10.56
N GLU A 155 11.84 20.52 -9.93
CA GLU A 155 10.63 20.11 -9.22
C GLU A 155 9.54 19.77 -10.24
N VAL A 156 9.01 18.55 -10.17
CA VAL A 156 7.93 18.05 -11.02
C VAL A 156 6.92 17.28 -10.17
N GLN A 157 5.71 17.08 -10.67
CA GLN A 157 4.72 16.27 -9.96
C GLN A 157 5.13 14.79 -9.98
N ARG A 158 4.89 14.06 -8.89
CA ARG A 158 5.22 12.63 -8.77
C ARG A 158 4.16 11.76 -9.45
N THR A 159 4.08 11.91 -10.77
CA THR A 159 3.21 11.16 -11.68
C THR A 159 3.66 9.70 -11.80
N HIS A 160 2.82 8.85 -12.40
CA HIS A 160 3.17 7.45 -12.63
C HIS A 160 4.43 7.34 -13.51
N THR A 161 4.53 8.18 -14.54
CA THR A 161 5.68 8.23 -15.45
C THR A 161 6.97 8.64 -14.73
N VAL A 162 6.94 9.64 -13.85
CA VAL A 162 8.13 10.03 -13.05
C VAL A 162 8.57 8.90 -12.12
N ARG A 163 7.63 8.19 -11.47
CA ARG A 163 7.95 7.02 -10.64
C ARG A 163 8.61 5.91 -11.44
N GLN A 164 8.11 5.61 -12.64
CA GLN A 164 8.73 4.66 -13.56
C GLN A 164 10.14 5.11 -14.01
N GLY A 165 10.32 6.41 -14.27
CA GLY A 165 11.64 6.97 -14.58
C GLY A 165 12.64 6.78 -13.45
N LEU A 166 12.22 6.95 -12.20
CA LEU A 166 13.05 6.72 -11.01
C LEU A 166 13.36 5.23 -10.80
N LEU A 167 12.38 4.35 -10.99
CA LEU A 167 12.57 2.90 -10.87
C LEU A 167 13.51 2.32 -11.93
N THR A 168 13.45 2.84 -13.15
CA THR A 168 14.32 2.40 -14.26
C THR A 168 15.72 3.01 -14.22
N GLY A 169 15.98 3.94 -13.29
CA GLY A 169 17.24 4.69 -13.19
C GLY A 169 17.44 5.75 -14.27
N THR A 170 16.38 6.06 -15.04
CA THR A 170 16.39 7.10 -16.08
C THR A 170 16.33 8.49 -15.45
N LEU A 171 15.56 8.63 -14.39
CA LEU A 171 15.52 9.78 -13.51
C LEU A 171 16.24 9.45 -12.19
N VAL A 172 16.81 10.48 -11.57
CA VAL A 172 17.38 10.42 -10.22
C VAL A 172 16.80 11.56 -9.39
N GLU A 173 16.52 11.29 -8.12
CA GLU A 173 16.15 12.35 -7.16
C GLU A 173 17.37 13.24 -6.90
N ALA A 174 17.16 14.56 -6.86
CA ALA A 174 18.21 15.56 -6.77
C ALA A 174 17.99 16.53 -5.60
#